data_AF-X6EUQ8-F1
#
_entry.id   AF-X6EUQ8-F1
#
_cell.length_a   1.000
_cell.length_b   1.000
_cell.length_c   1.000
_cell.angle_alpha   90.00
_cell.angle_beta   90.00
_cell.angle_gamma   90.00
#
_symmetry.space_group_name_H-M   'P 1'
#
loop_
_entity.id
_entity.type
_entity.pdbx_description
1 polymer ?
#
loop_
_entity_poly.entity_id
_entity_poly.type
_entity_poly.pdbx_seq_one_letter_code
_entity_poly.pdbx_strand_id
1 'polypeptide(L)'
;MTQSPNVIALKELIAYSIANDPFQFDGSVWCRMSHHERGQAIGVDERTIRRLIKQPPFVFDTTRNITLVRIAEPGEKPTPRTYAKKMAAFVRRYLAKHVAEQRAKLVAEKKALSDALGIPVNSAKLNKALSLSLTPEVLHDLPDDEKSETAKTRLLKVLKWLSNLRERETERDFGCLIGLAKVWPDGVQVEILKIVFDGWTEFMSGVKLVQHIEREANRKAKKADPTAQVTEVRALFFDYPHIPTIRKYWKVALDMMTTHYQTTEKNPPPSFKALNPGLWKHLK
;
A
#
# COMPACT_ATOMS: atom_id res chain seq x y z
N MET A 1 25.36 18.91 24.57
CA MET A 1 26.22 18.28 23.55
C MET A 1 26.52 19.32 22.48
N THR A 2 27.78 19.68 22.31
CA THR A 2 28.22 20.59 21.23
C THR A 2 28.01 19.92 19.88
N GLN A 3 27.41 20.63 18.93
CA GLN A 3 27.21 20.11 17.57
C GLN A 3 28.54 20.08 16.84
N SER A 4 28.78 19.04 16.02
CA SER A 4 29.97 18.96 15.17
C SER A 4 30.03 20.17 14.22
N PRO A 5 31.22 20.75 13.95
CA PRO A 5 31.38 21.86 13.01
C PRO A 5 30.75 21.58 11.64
N ASN A 6 30.86 20.33 11.15
CA ASN A 6 30.28 19.93 9.86
C ASN A 6 28.75 19.95 9.86
N VAL A 7 28.11 19.70 11.02
CA VAL A 7 26.66 19.79 11.15
C VAL A 7 26.20 21.25 11.10
N ILE A 8 26.96 22.15 11.73
CA ILE A 8 26.68 23.60 11.71
C ILE A 8 26.83 24.14 10.29
N ALA A 9 27.96 23.86 9.63
CA ALA A 9 28.22 24.27 8.25
C ALA A 9 27.15 23.75 7.27
N LEU A 10 26.74 22.47 7.42
CA LEU A 10 25.70 21.91 6.56
C LEU A 10 24.32 22.56 6.78
N LYS A 11 23.99 22.94 8.02
CA LYS A 11 22.74 23.67 8.31
C LYS A 11 22.72 25.03 7.62
N GLU A 12 23.80 25.80 7.76
CA GLU A 12 23.94 27.13 7.15
C GLU A 12 23.83 27.04 5.62
N LEU A 13 24.52 26.06 5.02
CA LEU A 13 24.44 25.82 3.58
C LEU A 13 23.01 25.51 3.11
N ILE A 14 22.30 24.62 3.81
CA ILE A 14 20.91 24.25 3.45
C ILE A 14 19.99 25.46 3.61
N ALA A 15 20.12 26.23 4.69
CA ALA A 15 19.31 27.43 4.93
C ALA A 15 19.55 28.48 3.83
N TYR A 16 20.82 28.73 3.48
CA TYR A 16 21.19 29.62 2.40
C TYR A 16 20.63 29.13 1.05
N SER A 17 20.78 27.85 0.72
CA SER A 17 20.25 27.29 -0.53
C SER A 17 18.72 27.42 -0.62
N ILE A 18 17.99 27.16 0.47
CA ILE A 18 16.54 27.32 0.53
C ILE A 18 16.13 28.78 0.34
N ALA A 19 16.88 29.73 0.90
CA ALA A 19 16.58 31.16 0.75
C ALA A 19 16.77 31.67 -0.68
N ASN A 20 17.73 31.11 -1.43
CA ASN A 20 18.05 31.54 -2.79
C ASN A 20 17.27 30.79 -3.88
N ASP A 21 17.05 29.49 -3.73
CA ASP A 21 16.31 28.64 -4.68
C ASP A 21 15.36 27.69 -3.94
N PRO A 22 14.22 28.19 -3.42
CA PRO A 22 13.30 27.40 -2.62
C PRO A 22 12.58 26.35 -3.46
N PHE A 23 12.74 25.06 -3.12
CA PHE A 23 11.99 23.98 -3.77
C PHE A 23 10.79 23.53 -2.93
N GLN A 24 9.58 23.78 -3.44
CA GLN A 24 8.33 23.37 -2.77
C GLN A 24 8.01 21.90 -3.02
N PHE A 25 7.91 21.10 -1.95
CA PHE A 25 7.55 19.68 -2.03
C PHE A 25 6.90 19.16 -0.76
N ASP A 26 5.80 18.42 -0.89
CA ASP A 26 5.03 17.84 0.23
C ASP A 26 4.63 18.88 1.31
N GLY A 27 4.38 20.13 0.91
CA GLY A 27 4.01 21.22 1.81
C GLY A 27 5.17 21.83 2.60
N SER A 28 6.42 21.52 2.25
CA SER A 28 7.62 22.11 2.85
C SER A 28 8.55 22.68 1.79
N VAL A 29 9.48 23.54 2.22
CA VAL A 29 10.56 24.06 1.37
C VAL A 29 11.82 23.23 1.58
N TRP A 30 12.49 22.87 0.49
CA TRP A 30 13.63 21.97 0.50
C TRP A 30 14.83 22.56 -0.24
N CYS A 31 16.02 22.18 0.20
CA CYS A 31 17.26 22.33 -0.55
C CYS A 31 17.34 21.21 -1.60
N ARG A 32 17.49 21.59 -2.87
CA ARG A 32 17.58 20.66 -4.01
C ARG A 32 19.02 20.27 -4.38
N MET A 33 20.02 20.85 -3.73
CA MET A 33 21.43 20.56 -4.01
C MET A 33 21.76 19.07 -3.94
N SER A 34 22.58 18.57 -4.87
CA SER A 34 23.10 17.21 -4.86
C SER A 34 24.01 16.96 -3.65
N HIS A 35 24.33 15.69 -3.35
CA HIS A 35 25.31 15.38 -2.31
C HIS A 35 26.71 15.87 -2.67
N HIS A 36 27.06 15.86 -3.96
CA HIS A 36 28.35 16.30 -4.48
C HIS A 36 28.58 17.79 -4.20
N GLU A 37 27.64 18.64 -4.64
CA GLU A 37 27.70 20.09 -4.46
C GLU A 37 27.76 20.45 -2.97
N ARG A 38 26.98 19.75 -2.13
CA ARG A 38 27.03 19.93 -0.67
C ARG A 38 28.39 19.58 -0.08
N GLY A 39 28.98 18.47 -0.54
CA GLY A 39 30.31 18.02 -0.11
C GLY A 39 31.39 19.04 -0.48
N GLN A 40 31.40 19.49 -1.73
CA GLN A 40 32.32 20.52 -2.21
C GLN A 40 32.17 21.84 -1.42
N ALA A 41 30.94 22.28 -1.17
CA ALA A 41 30.67 23.54 -0.48
C ALA A 41 31.17 23.57 0.98
N ILE A 42 31.16 22.43 1.69
CA ILE A 42 31.64 22.36 3.09
C ILE A 42 33.00 21.65 3.24
N GLY A 43 33.64 21.25 2.15
CA GLY A 43 34.96 20.58 2.16
C GLY A 43 34.94 19.15 2.71
N VAL A 44 33.88 18.37 2.46
CA VAL A 44 33.79 16.95 2.87
C VAL A 44 33.37 16.04 1.72
N ASP A 45 33.63 14.74 1.86
CA ASP A 45 33.23 13.75 0.88
C ASP A 45 31.71 13.46 0.90
N GLU A 46 31.15 12.96 -0.22
CA GLU A 46 29.73 12.64 -0.33
C GLU A 46 29.25 11.58 0.69
N ARG A 47 30.10 10.64 1.08
CA ARG A 47 29.75 9.60 2.06
C ARG A 47 29.59 10.23 3.44
N THR A 48 30.38 11.24 3.77
CA THR A 48 30.21 12.07 4.98
C THR A 48 28.90 12.85 4.92
N ILE A 49 28.53 13.49 3.80
CA ILE A 49 27.22 14.14 3.65
C ILE A 49 26.07 13.16 3.91
N ARG A 50 26.11 11.96 3.31
CA ARG A 50 25.07 10.92 3.50
C ARG A 50 24.96 10.45 4.95
N ARG A 51 26.05 10.50 5.73
CA ARG A 51 26.03 10.20 7.18
C ARG A 51 25.44 11.36 7.96
N LEU A 52 25.84 12.60 7.66
CA LEU A 52 25.34 13.81 8.34
C LEU A 52 23.84 13.97 8.19
N ILE A 53 23.29 13.84 6.97
CA ILE A 53 21.84 14.03 6.73
C ILE A 53 20.94 12.96 7.37
N LYS A 54 21.51 11.85 7.86
CA LYS A 54 20.77 10.83 8.61
C LYS A 54 20.64 11.18 10.09
N GLN A 55 21.38 12.19 10.56
CA GLN A 55 21.36 12.64 11.94
C GLN A 55 20.40 13.83 12.10
N PRO A 56 19.75 13.97 13.27
CA PRO A 56 18.95 15.15 13.55
C PRO A 56 19.82 16.42 13.53
N PRO A 57 19.27 17.57 13.08
CA PRO A 57 17.87 17.80 12.75
C PRO A 57 17.55 17.68 11.25
N PHE A 58 18.35 16.96 10.45
CA PHE A 58 18.09 16.90 9.01
C PHE A 58 16.93 15.97 8.67
N VAL A 59 16.06 16.41 7.78
CA VAL A 59 15.05 15.57 7.11
C VAL A 59 15.43 15.48 5.65
N PHE A 60 15.36 14.27 5.08
CA PHE A 60 15.62 14.06 3.67
C PHE A 60 14.52 13.24 2.98
N ASP A 61 14.26 13.59 1.72
CA ASP A 61 13.42 12.82 0.81
C ASP A 61 14.21 12.52 -0.47
N THR A 62 13.84 11.45 -1.18
CA THR A 62 14.39 11.12 -2.49
C THR A 62 13.24 11.04 -3.48
N THR A 63 13.28 11.89 -4.51
CA THR A 63 12.29 11.95 -5.59
C THR A 63 13.01 12.03 -6.92
N ARG A 64 12.65 11.16 -7.88
CA ARG A 64 13.18 11.16 -9.26
C ARG A 64 14.71 11.37 -9.33
N ASN A 65 15.46 10.63 -8.52
CA ASN A 65 16.94 10.64 -8.40
C ASN A 65 17.56 11.87 -7.70
N ILE A 66 16.76 12.76 -7.11
CA ILE A 66 17.24 13.92 -6.37
C ILE A 66 16.98 13.70 -4.88
N THR A 67 17.99 13.94 -4.05
CA THR A 67 17.85 13.93 -2.59
C THR A 67 17.60 15.34 -2.08
N LEU A 68 16.35 15.61 -1.72
CA LEU A 68 15.91 16.85 -1.09
C LEU A 68 16.27 16.81 0.38
N VAL A 69 16.82 17.90 0.92
CA VAL A 69 17.12 18.02 2.35
C VAL A 69 16.60 19.32 2.92
N ARG A 70 16.13 19.28 4.16
CA ARG A 70 15.77 20.47 4.93
C ARG A 70 16.11 20.25 6.40
N ILE A 71 15.96 21.31 7.19
CA ILE A 71 16.09 21.27 8.64
C ILE A 71 14.68 21.01 9.21
N ALA A 72 14.56 20.01 10.08
CA ALA A 72 13.32 19.74 10.81
C ALA A 72 13.10 20.77 11.91
N GLU A 73 11.85 21.14 12.11
CA GLU A 73 11.47 21.90 13.31
C GLU A 73 11.47 20.97 14.54
N PRO A 74 11.85 21.45 15.73
CA PRO A 74 11.73 20.67 16.96
C PRO A 74 10.29 20.19 17.17
N GLY A 75 10.11 18.88 17.32
CA GLY A 75 8.78 18.27 17.52
C GLY A 75 7.96 18.11 16.23
N GLU A 76 8.55 18.36 15.06
CA GLU A 76 7.88 18.18 13.79
C GLU A 76 7.39 16.72 13.62
N LYS A 77 6.09 16.58 13.32
CA LYS A 77 5.48 15.28 13.11
C LYS A 77 5.88 14.69 11.75
N PRO A 78 6.06 13.37 11.64
CA PRO A 78 6.29 12.74 10.34
C PRO A 78 5.17 13.05 9.35
N THR A 79 5.52 13.42 8.13
CA THR A 79 4.51 13.70 7.09
C THR A 79 3.76 12.41 6.68
N PRO A 80 2.56 12.51 6.10
CA PRO A 80 1.86 11.35 5.55
C PRO A 80 2.70 10.54 4.57
N ARG A 81 3.54 11.21 3.77
CA ARG A 81 4.49 10.56 2.86
C ARG A 81 5.54 9.73 3.62
N THR A 82 6.00 10.20 4.77
CA THR A 82 6.94 9.47 5.63
C THR A 82 6.31 8.18 6.15
N TYR A 83 5.06 8.22 6.62
CA TYR A 83 4.33 7.01 6.99
C TYR A 83 4.09 6.08 5.79
N ALA A 84 3.74 6.63 4.62
CA ALA A 84 3.56 5.85 3.39
C ALA A 84 4.84 5.10 2.99
N LYS A 85 6.03 5.67 3.17
CA LYS A 85 7.30 4.96 2.95
C LYS A 85 7.48 3.78 3.90
N LYS A 86 7.15 3.95 5.19
CA LYS A 86 7.20 2.85 6.17
C LYS A 86 6.21 1.75 5.83
N MET A 87 5.00 2.12 5.42
CA MET A 87 3.97 1.19 4.93
C MET A 87 4.43 0.47 3.65
N ALA A 88 5.00 1.17 2.68
CA ALA A 88 5.51 0.57 1.44
C ALA A 88 6.65 -0.42 1.74
N ALA A 89 7.56 -0.08 2.65
CA ALA A 89 8.61 -1.00 3.09
C ALA A 89 8.02 -2.27 3.73
N PHE A 90 6.94 -2.17 4.50
CA PHE A 90 6.20 -3.32 4.99
C PHE A 90 5.58 -4.14 3.85
N VAL A 91 4.85 -3.49 2.93
CA VAL A 91 4.22 -4.15 1.78
C VAL A 91 5.25 -4.93 0.96
N ARG A 92 6.41 -4.34 0.65
CA ARG A 92 7.48 -5.03 -0.09
C ARG A 92 7.98 -6.28 0.62
N ARG A 93 8.17 -6.22 1.95
CA ARG A 93 8.56 -7.40 2.73
C ARG A 93 7.47 -8.47 2.73
N TYR A 94 6.21 -8.06 2.87
CA TYR A 94 5.08 -8.99 2.79
C TYR A 94 5.00 -9.66 1.42
N LEU A 95 5.07 -8.88 0.33
CA LEU A 95 5.03 -9.41 -1.03
C LEU A 95 6.20 -10.36 -1.29
N ALA A 96 7.42 -10.00 -0.90
CA ALA A 96 8.58 -10.89 -1.05
C ALA A 96 8.39 -12.24 -0.33
N LYS A 97 7.72 -12.24 0.83
CA LYS A 97 7.45 -13.46 1.61
C LYS A 97 6.34 -14.32 0.98
N HIS A 98 5.23 -13.71 0.58
CA HIS A 98 4.01 -14.45 0.21
C HIS A 98 3.81 -14.63 -1.31
N VAL A 99 4.28 -13.68 -2.12
CA VAL A 99 4.09 -13.73 -3.59
C VAL A 99 5.03 -14.74 -4.24
N ALA A 100 6.25 -14.92 -3.72
CA ALA A 100 7.23 -15.83 -4.32
C ALA A 100 6.72 -17.28 -4.35
N GLU A 101 6.21 -17.78 -3.23
CA GLU A 101 5.65 -19.14 -3.12
C GLU A 101 4.44 -19.31 -4.05
N GLN A 102 3.53 -18.34 -4.06
CA GLN A 102 2.34 -18.42 -4.89
C GLN A 102 2.67 -18.32 -6.38
N ARG A 103 3.60 -17.45 -6.76
CA ARG A 103 4.09 -17.34 -8.14
C ARG A 103 4.68 -18.68 -8.58
N ALA A 104 5.46 -19.36 -7.75
CA ALA A 104 5.97 -20.70 -8.06
C ALA A 104 4.83 -21.71 -8.29
N LYS A 105 3.82 -21.73 -7.41
CA LYS A 105 2.63 -22.60 -7.57
C LYS A 105 1.89 -22.33 -8.88
N LEU A 106 1.66 -21.06 -9.22
CA LEU A 106 0.96 -20.69 -10.45
C LEU A 106 1.79 -20.92 -11.72
N VAL A 107 3.12 -20.80 -11.65
CA VAL A 107 4.00 -21.16 -12.78
C VAL A 107 3.97 -22.67 -13.02
N ALA A 108 3.99 -23.48 -11.96
CA ALA A 108 3.86 -24.92 -12.06
C ALA A 108 2.49 -25.32 -12.62
N GLU A 109 1.41 -24.70 -12.13
CA GLU A 109 0.05 -24.92 -12.62
C GLU A 109 -0.11 -24.50 -14.08
N LYS A 110 0.43 -23.34 -14.47
CA LYS A 110 0.47 -22.89 -15.87
C LYS A 110 1.14 -23.93 -16.76
N LYS A 111 2.28 -24.47 -16.34
CA LYS A 111 3.02 -25.49 -17.09
C LYS A 111 2.15 -26.75 -17.26
N ALA A 112 1.61 -27.29 -16.17
CA ALA A 112 0.76 -28.48 -16.20
C ALA A 112 -0.47 -28.30 -17.13
N LEU A 113 -1.15 -27.15 -17.06
CA LEU A 113 -2.29 -26.85 -17.93
C LEU A 113 -1.89 -26.69 -19.40
N SER A 114 -0.72 -26.12 -19.68
CA SER A 114 -0.22 -25.98 -21.05
C SER A 114 0.15 -27.33 -21.66
N ASP A 115 0.83 -28.18 -20.89
CA ASP A 115 1.22 -29.54 -21.29
C ASP A 115 -0.03 -30.39 -21.55
N ALA A 116 -1.05 -30.31 -20.69
CA ALA A 116 -2.33 -31.02 -20.85
C ALA A 116 -3.13 -30.60 -22.10
N LEU A 117 -2.99 -29.35 -22.53
CA LEU A 117 -3.68 -28.83 -23.71
C LEU A 117 -2.89 -29.05 -25.02
N GLY A 118 -1.64 -29.51 -24.95
CA GLY A 118 -0.75 -29.59 -26.11
C GLY A 118 -0.46 -28.22 -26.75
N ILE A 119 -0.71 -27.12 -26.03
CA ILE A 119 -0.52 -25.76 -26.53
C ILE A 119 0.90 -25.32 -26.17
N PRO A 120 1.75 -24.94 -27.14
CA PRO A 120 3.05 -24.36 -26.83
C PRO A 120 2.84 -23.02 -26.08
N VAL A 121 3.64 -22.80 -25.02
CA VAL A 121 3.56 -21.68 -24.07
C VAL A 121 3.93 -20.34 -24.74
N ASN A 122 3.25 -19.93 -25.82
CA ASN A 122 3.46 -18.63 -26.44
C ASN A 122 2.37 -17.66 -25.96
N SER A 123 2.67 -17.01 -24.84
CA SER A 123 1.76 -16.15 -24.06
C SER A 123 1.18 -14.94 -24.82
N ALA A 124 1.76 -14.56 -25.95
CA ALA A 124 1.35 -13.37 -26.70
C ALA A 124 -0.04 -13.51 -27.36
N LYS A 125 -0.44 -14.73 -27.77
CA LYS A 125 -1.74 -14.96 -28.43
C LYS A 125 -2.89 -15.22 -27.45
N LEU A 126 -2.62 -15.78 -26.27
CA LEU A 126 -3.65 -16.13 -25.29
C LEU A 126 -4.23 -14.90 -24.55
N ASN A 127 -3.41 -13.88 -24.28
CA ASN A 127 -3.83 -12.69 -23.53
C ASN A 127 -4.89 -11.81 -24.24
N LYS A 128 -5.10 -12.00 -25.55
CA LYS A 128 -6.13 -11.29 -26.33
C LYS A 128 -7.50 -11.95 -26.23
N ALA A 129 -7.56 -13.21 -25.78
CA ALA A 129 -8.79 -13.98 -25.71
C ALA A 129 -9.25 -14.12 -24.25
N LEU A 130 -10.43 -13.55 -23.98
CA LEU A 130 -11.41 -14.04 -23.02
C LEU A 130 -11.24 -13.65 -21.54
N SER A 131 -12.14 -12.74 -21.15
CA SER A 131 -12.66 -12.55 -19.80
C SER A 131 -13.88 -13.45 -19.59
N LEU A 132 -13.85 -14.37 -18.61
CA LEU A 132 -15.00 -14.86 -17.81
C LEU A 132 -14.56 -15.97 -16.82
N SER A 133 -15.34 -16.20 -15.74
CA SER A 133 -14.90 -16.87 -14.51
C SER A 133 -15.72 -18.10 -14.12
N LEU A 134 -15.09 -19.25 -13.80
CA LEU A 134 -15.72 -20.38 -13.06
C LEU A 134 -14.76 -21.14 -12.09
N THR A 135 -15.29 -21.71 -11.00
CA THR A 135 -14.59 -22.28 -9.82
C THR A 135 -14.18 -23.76 -9.95
N PRO A 136 -13.31 -24.30 -9.06
CA PRO A 136 -12.54 -25.55 -9.28
C PRO A 136 -13.20 -26.91 -8.94
N GLU A 137 -14.45 -26.99 -8.50
CA GLU A 137 -14.98 -28.21 -7.83
C GLU A 137 -15.64 -29.28 -8.75
N VAL A 138 -15.56 -29.16 -10.09
CA VAL A 138 -16.36 -30.01 -11.02
C VAL A 138 -15.52 -30.92 -11.93
N LEU A 139 -14.22 -31.10 -11.68
CA LEU A 139 -13.31 -31.66 -12.70
C LEU A 139 -13.36 -33.18 -12.93
N HIS A 140 -14.12 -33.96 -12.15
CA HIS A 140 -13.95 -35.42 -12.14
C HIS A 140 -14.87 -36.21 -13.10
N ASP A 141 -15.98 -35.64 -13.60
CA ASP A 141 -17.02 -36.41 -14.34
C ASP A 141 -17.45 -35.83 -15.71
N LEU A 142 -16.71 -34.87 -16.29
CA LEU A 142 -17.13 -34.21 -17.54
C LEU A 142 -16.69 -34.97 -18.82
N PRO A 143 -17.40 -34.81 -19.96
CA PRO A 143 -16.95 -35.27 -21.28
C PRO A 143 -15.60 -34.64 -21.68
N ASP A 144 -14.82 -35.31 -22.53
CA ASP A 144 -13.45 -34.87 -22.89
C ASP A 144 -13.41 -33.48 -23.55
N ASP A 145 -14.47 -33.09 -24.26
CA ASP A 145 -14.60 -31.78 -24.90
C ASP A 145 -14.74 -30.64 -23.87
N GLU A 146 -15.47 -30.89 -22.77
CA GLU A 146 -15.70 -29.93 -21.69
C GLU A 146 -14.48 -29.79 -20.75
N LYS A 147 -13.68 -30.86 -20.62
CA LYS A 147 -12.40 -30.82 -19.88
C LYS A 147 -11.42 -29.83 -20.53
N SER A 148 -11.35 -29.82 -21.86
CA SER A 148 -10.47 -28.92 -22.62
C SER A 148 -10.83 -27.44 -22.41
N GLU A 149 -12.13 -27.09 -22.49
CA GLU A 149 -12.59 -25.72 -22.25
C GLU A 149 -12.40 -25.26 -20.80
N THR A 150 -12.59 -26.17 -19.84
CA THR A 150 -12.32 -25.87 -18.42
C THR A 150 -10.84 -25.62 -18.17
N ALA A 151 -9.95 -26.44 -18.73
CA ALA A 151 -8.51 -26.26 -18.62
C ALA A 151 -8.04 -24.94 -19.26
N LYS A 152 -8.56 -24.57 -20.43
CA LYS A 152 -8.29 -23.27 -21.07
C LYS A 152 -8.73 -22.10 -20.18
N THR A 153 -9.95 -22.16 -19.64
CA THR A 153 -10.47 -21.13 -18.73
C THR A 153 -9.60 -20.98 -17.49
N ARG A 154 -9.15 -22.10 -16.91
CA ARG A 154 -8.25 -22.09 -15.76
C ARG A 154 -6.88 -21.51 -16.12
N LEU A 155 -6.31 -21.87 -17.26
CA LEU A 155 -5.04 -21.34 -17.74
C LEU A 155 -5.10 -19.81 -17.90
N LEU A 156 -6.18 -19.28 -18.46
CA LEU A 156 -6.40 -17.84 -18.57
C LEU A 156 -6.45 -17.14 -17.21
N LYS A 157 -7.12 -17.73 -16.22
CA LYS A 157 -7.13 -17.22 -14.84
C LYS A 157 -5.73 -17.20 -14.24
N VAL A 158 -4.97 -18.29 -14.40
CA VAL A 158 -3.59 -18.38 -13.90
C VAL A 158 -2.70 -17.33 -14.54
N LEU A 159 -2.81 -17.10 -15.85
CA LEU A 159 -2.08 -16.04 -16.55
C LEU A 159 -2.43 -14.64 -16.03
N LYS A 160 -3.73 -14.37 -15.85
CA LYS A 160 -4.22 -13.10 -15.27
C LYS A 160 -3.76 -12.91 -13.83
N TRP A 161 -3.68 -13.97 -13.04
CA TRP A 161 -3.16 -13.91 -11.67
C TRP A 161 -1.67 -13.66 -11.65
N LEU A 162 -0.89 -14.36 -12.48
CA LEU A 162 0.54 -14.13 -12.61
C LEU A 162 0.89 -12.69 -13.02
N SER A 163 0.10 -12.07 -13.92
CA SER A 163 0.30 -10.65 -14.28
C SER A 163 -0.02 -9.69 -13.14
N ASN A 164 -0.90 -10.09 -12.22
CA ASN A 164 -1.33 -9.27 -11.08
C ASN A 164 -0.47 -9.49 -9.82
N LEU A 165 0.26 -10.61 -9.74
CA LEU A 165 1.20 -10.91 -8.66
C LEU A 165 2.49 -10.10 -8.84
N ARG A 166 2.45 -8.88 -8.32
CA ARG A 166 3.54 -7.92 -8.33
C ARG A 166 4.45 -8.13 -7.12
N GLU A 167 5.75 -8.02 -7.33
CA GLU A 167 6.76 -8.08 -6.26
C GLU A 167 6.91 -6.75 -5.51
N ARG A 168 6.39 -5.67 -6.10
CA ARG A 168 6.51 -4.30 -5.59
C ARG A 168 5.21 -3.52 -5.81
N GLU A 169 4.97 -2.57 -4.91
CA GLU A 169 3.89 -1.60 -5.06
C GLU A 169 4.14 -0.67 -6.25
N THR A 170 3.08 -0.31 -6.96
CA THR A 170 3.15 0.69 -8.04
C THR A 170 3.13 2.12 -7.49
N GLU A 171 3.44 3.11 -8.33
CA GLU A 171 3.30 4.53 -7.97
C GLU A 171 1.86 4.86 -7.53
N ARG A 172 0.86 4.26 -8.18
CA ARG A 172 -0.55 4.38 -7.80
C ARG A 172 -0.81 3.79 -6.41
N ASP A 173 -0.31 2.60 -6.14
CA ASP A 173 -0.44 1.98 -4.82
C ASP A 173 0.24 2.83 -3.74
N PHE A 174 1.41 3.40 -4.04
CA PHE A 174 2.09 4.32 -3.15
C PHE A 174 1.26 5.59 -2.86
N GLY A 175 0.60 6.15 -3.90
CA GLY A 175 -0.37 7.23 -3.73
C GLY A 175 -1.54 6.85 -2.81
N CYS A 176 -2.04 5.62 -2.92
CA CYS A 176 -3.06 5.10 -2.00
C CYS A 176 -2.54 4.99 -0.55
N LEU A 177 -1.29 4.58 -0.35
CA LEU A 177 -0.65 4.54 0.98
C LEU A 177 -0.51 5.95 1.58
N ILE A 178 -0.18 6.97 0.79
CA ILE A 178 -0.21 8.37 1.25
C ILE A 178 -1.64 8.76 1.68
N GLY A 179 -2.63 8.38 0.88
CA GLY A 179 -4.04 8.62 1.22
C GLY A 179 -4.45 7.96 2.53
N LEU A 180 -3.99 6.73 2.79
CA LEU A 180 -4.20 6.02 4.05
C LEU A 180 -3.51 6.72 5.21
N ALA A 181 -2.25 7.13 5.03
CA ALA A 181 -1.50 7.85 6.06
C ALA A 181 -2.18 9.14 6.51
N LYS A 182 -2.92 9.81 5.62
CA LYS A 182 -3.68 11.04 5.92
C LYS A 182 -4.95 10.79 6.73
N VAL A 183 -5.60 9.64 6.57
CA VAL A 183 -6.90 9.35 7.21
C VAL A 183 -6.78 8.48 8.46
N TRP A 184 -5.67 7.75 8.60
CA TRP A 184 -5.41 6.94 9.79
C TRP A 184 -4.67 7.73 10.86
N PRO A 185 -4.90 7.41 12.16
CA PRO A 185 -4.24 8.11 13.25
C PRO A 185 -2.72 7.99 13.22
N ASP A 186 -2.06 9.07 13.62
CA ASP A 186 -0.60 9.14 13.68
C ASP A 186 0.00 8.11 14.62
N GLY A 187 1.06 7.46 14.17
CA GLY A 187 1.84 6.50 14.94
C GLY A 187 1.40 5.05 14.76
N VAL A 188 0.16 4.78 14.34
CA VAL A 188 -0.39 3.42 14.19
C VAL A 188 -0.60 2.98 12.75
N GLN A 189 -0.29 3.81 11.76
CA GLN A 189 -0.62 3.52 10.36
C GLN A 189 0.01 2.21 9.85
N VAL A 190 1.25 1.91 10.25
CA VAL A 190 1.92 0.65 9.88
C VAL A 190 1.32 -0.56 10.61
N GLU A 191 0.84 -0.37 11.84
CA GLU A 191 0.21 -1.42 12.64
C GLU A 191 -1.17 -1.78 12.08
N ILE A 192 -2.00 -0.78 11.76
CA ILE A 192 -3.29 -0.98 11.07
C ILE A 192 -3.06 -1.77 9.78
N LEU A 193 -2.06 -1.37 8.98
CA LEU A 193 -1.77 -2.06 7.72
C LEU A 193 -1.35 -3.53 7.94
N LYS A 194 -0.56 -3.81 8.98
CA LYS A 194 -0.19 -5.19 9.35
C LYS A 194 -1.41 -6.03 9.70
N ILE A 195 -2.27 -5.52 10.58
CA ILE A 195 -3.49 -6.21 11.00
C ILE A 195 -4.41 -6.52 9.81
N VAL A 196 -4.56 -5.58 8.88
CA VAL A 196 -5.34 -5.81 7.65
C VAL A 196 -4.72 -6.90 6.77
N PHE A 197 -3.39 -6.93 6.67
CA PHE A 197 -2.69 -7.92 5.84
C PHE A 197 -2.70 -9.32 6.47
N ASP A 198 -2.59 -9.40 7.79
CA ASP A 198 -2.63 -10.67 8.54
C ASP A 198 -4.08 -11.20 8.63
N GLY A 199 -5.07 -10.32 8.77
CA GLY A 199 -6.50 -10.61 8.84
C GLY A 199 -7.25 -10.34 7.52
N TRP A 200 -6.64 -10.62 6.36
CA TRP A 200 -7.21 -10.21 5.06
C TRP A 200 -8.63 -10.73 4.81
N THR A 201 -8.93 -11.99 5.18
CA THR A 201 -10.27 -12.57 5.03
C THR A 201 -11.30 -11.86 5.90
N GLU A 202 -10.94 -11.50 7.14
CA GLU A 202 -11.78 -10.74 8.06
C GLU A 202 -12.05 -9.33 7.50
N PHE A 203 -10.99 -8.65 7.02
CA PHE A 203 -11.12 -7.36 6.35
C PHE A 203 -12.11 -7.44 5.18
N MET A 204 -11.97 -8.44 4.31
CA MET A 204 -12.86 -8.61 3.16
C MET A 204 -14.30 -8.95 3.55
N SER A 205 -14.52 -9.67 4.67
CA SER A 205 -15.86 -9.87 5.23
C SER A 205 -16.49 -8.54 5.66
N GLY A 206 -15.74 -7.68 6.34
CA GLY A 206 -16.18 -6.33 6.67
C GLY A 206 -16.48 -5.48 5.44
N VAL A 207 -15.63 -5.55 4.40
CA VAL A 207 -15.89 -4.88 3.11
C VAL A 207 -17.18 -5.36 2.46
N LYS A 208 -17.46 -6.67 2.46
CA LYS A 208 -18.70 -7.22 1.90
C LYS A 208 -19.94 -6.70 2.64
N LEU A 209 -19.87 -6.58 3.96
CA LEU A 209 -20.95 -6.00 4.76
C LEU A 209 -21.20 -4.54 4.39
N VAL A 210 -20.14 -3.71 4.32
CA VAL A 210 -20.26 -2.31 3.89
C VAL A 210 -20.87 -2.21 2.49
N GLN A 211 -20.41 -3.02 1.54
CA GLN A 211 -20.97 -3.05 0.19
C GLN A 211 -22.44 -3.46 0.15
N HIS A 212 -22.85 -4.39 1.01
CA HIS A 212 -24.24 -4.81 1.12
C HIS A 212 -25.12 -3.65 1.60
N ILE A 213 -24.70 -2.96 2.68
CA ILE A 213 -25.40 -1.78 3.22
C ILE A 213 -25.51 -0.68 2.15
N GLU A 214 -24.43 -0.38 1.42
CA GLU A 214 -24.45 0.61 0.34
C GLU A 214 -25.43 0.23 -0.78
N ARG A 215 -25.48 -1.05 -1.18
CA ARG A 215 -26.45 -1.53 -2.19
C ARG A 215 -27.89 -1.38 -1.72
N GLU A 216 -28.17 -1.71 -0.47
CA GLU A 216 -29.52 -1.54 0.07
C GLU A 216 -29.94 -0.07 0.12
N ALA A 217 -29.03 0.82 0.54
CA ALA A 217 -29.26 2.25 0.52
C ALA A 217 -29.56 2.75 -0.91
N ASN A 218 -28.78 2.30 -1.90
CA ASN A 218 -28.99 2.64 -3.31
C ASN A 218 -30.32 2.09 -3.86
N ARG A 219 -30.72 0.87 -3.46
CA ARG A 219 -32.02 0.29 -3.82
C ARG A 219 -33.18 1.10 -3.24
N LYS A 220 -33.07 1.52 -1.97
CA LYS A 220 -34.06 2.38 -1.32
C LYS A 220 -34.16 3.74 -1.99
N ALA A 221 -33.03 4.36 -2.31
CA ALA A 221 -32.99 5.63 -3.04
C ALA A 221 -33.65 5.53 -4.43
N LYS A 222 -33.32 4.50 -5.22
CA LYS A 222 -33.96 4.28 -6.53
C LYS A 222 -35.45 3.97 -6.45
N LYS A 223 -35.90 3.30 -5.38
CA LYS A 223 -37.33 3.03 -5.16
C LYS A 223 -38.09 4.32 -4.85
N ALA A 224 -37.48 5.25 -4.12
CA ALA A 224 -38.06 6.54 -3.79
C ALA A 224 -38.05 7.50 -4.99
N ASP A 225 -36.96 7.52 -5.75
CA ASP A 225 -36.79 8.31 -6.98
C ASP A 225 -36.10 7.46 -8.06
N PRO A 226 -36.83 6.98 -9.08
CA PRO A 226 -36.27 6.21 -10.18
C PRO A 226 -35.19 6.95 -11.00
N THR A 227 -35.17 8.29 -10.95
CA THR A 227 -34.20 9.13 -11.66
C THR A 227 -32.92 9.40 -10.87
N ALA A 228 -32.87 8.97 -9.60
CA ALA A 228 -31.71 9.17 -8.74
C ALA A 228 -30.44 8.51 -9.30
N GLN A 229 -29.39 9.30 -9.47
CA GLN A 229 -28.06 8.81 -9.84
C GLN A 229 -27.40 8.16 -8.62
N VAL A 230 -27.34 6.83 -8.59
CA VAL A 230 -26.65 6.06 -7.54
C VAL A 230 -25.38 5.43 -8.07
N THR A 231 -24.35 5.37 -7.23
CA THR A 231 -23.08 4.73 -7.60
C THR A 231 -23.24 3.22 -7.58
N GLU A 232 -22.91 2.53 -8.68
CA GLU A 232 -22.95 1.07 -8.74
C GLU A 232 -21.90 0.46 -7.80
N VAL A 233 -22.34 -0.35 -6.84
CA VAL A 233 -21.45 -1.03 -5.87
C VAL A 233 -21.20 -2.46 -6.33
N ARG A 234 -20.12 -2.67 -7.08
CA ARG A 234 -19.71 -4.01 -7.52
C ARG A 234 -19.14 -4.83 -6.37
N ALA A 235 -19.48 -6.11 -6.33
CA ALA A 235 -18.91 -7.05 -5.36
C ALA A 235 -17.40 -7.17 -5.64
N LEU A 236 -16.60 -6.85 -4.64
CA LEU A 236 -15.16 -7.01 -4.72
C LEU A 236 -14.78 -8.29 -4.00
N PHE A 237 -14.10 -9.17 -4.71
CA PHE A 237 -13.52 -10.38 -4.15
C PHE A 237 -12.06 -10.43 -4.57
N PHE A 238 -11.17 -10.43 -3.58
CA PHE A 238 -9.74 -10.45 -3.77
C PHE A 238 -9.16 -11.46 -2.81
N ASP A 239 -8.44 -12.44 -3.36
CA ASP A 239 -7.73 -13.44 -2.56
C ASP A 239 -6.51 -12.84 -1.85
N TYR A 240 -6.06 -11.65 -2.29
CA TYR A 240 -4.83 -11.01 -1.81
C TYR A 240 -5.04 -9.53 -1.46
N PRO A 241 -4.24 -9.00 -0.51
CA PRO A 241 -4.30 -7.60 -0.13
C PRO A 241 -4.20 -6.64 -1.33
N HIS A 242 -5.26 -5.86 -1.51
CA HIS A 242 -5.38 -4.87 -2.58
C HIS A 242 -5.41 -3.46 -1.99
N ILE A 243 -4.29 -2.74 -2.06
CA ILE A 243 -4.10 -1.42 -1.44
C ILE A 243 -5.21 -0.41 -1.81
N PRO A 244 -5.67 -0.30 -3.08
CA PRO A 244 -6.79 0.57 -3.40
C PRO A 244 -8.09 0.21 -2.69
N THR A 245 -8.35 -1.09 -2.46
CA THR A 245 -9.52 -1.54 -1.67
C THR A 245 -9.37 -1.15 -0.21
N ILE A 246 -8.19 -1.33 0.38
CA ILE A 246 -7.89 -0.88 1.75
C ILE A 246 -8.11 0.63 1.88
N ARG A 247 -7.65 1.42 0.90
CA ARG A 247 -7.87 2.87 0.87
C ARG A 247 -9.34 3.25 0.79
N LYS A 248 -10.13 2.55 -0.03
CA LYS A 248 -11.56 2.81 -0.20
C LYS A 248 -12.33 2.48 1.08
N TYR A 249 -12.03 1.36 1.72
CA TYR A 249 -12.73 0.84 2.91
C TYR A 249 -11.89 0.98 4.19
N TRP A 250 -11.17 2.08 4.32
CA TRP A 250 -10.22 2.31 5.42
C TRP A 250 -10.85 2.31 6.82
N LYS A 251 -12.17 2.53 6.92
CA LYS A 251 -12.92 2.44 8.18
C LYS A 251 -12.97 1.00 8.72
N VAL A 252 -13.15 0.01 7.84
CA VAL A 252 -13.12 -1.42 8.21
C VAL A 252 -11.77 -1.78 8.84
N ALA A 253 -10.68 -1.20 8.34
CA ALA A 253 -9.36 -1.40 8.93
C ALA A 253 -9.23 -0.80 10.35
N LEU A 254 -9.91 0.32 10.62
CA LEU A 254 -9.95 0.89 11.97
C LEU A 254 -10.83 0.08 12.92
N ASP A 255 -11.92 -0.50 12.43
CA ASP A 255 -12.76 -1.40 13.21
C ASP A 255 -11.96 -2.64 13.62
N MET A 256 -11.23 -3.26 12.68
CA MET A 256 -10.31 -4.37 12.98
C MET A 256 -9.24 -3.99 14.01
N MET A 257 -8.65 -2.79 13.90
CA MET A 257 -7.69 -2.28 14.88
C MET A 257 -8.32 -2.13 16.27
N THR A 258 -9.57 -1.68 16.32
CA THR A 258 -10.34 -1.54 17.57
C THR A 258 -10.55 -2.90 18.22
N THR A 259 -11.01 -3.89 17.46
CA THR A 259 -11.15 -5.27 17.90
C THR A 259 -9.81 -5.86 18.35
N HIS A 260 -8.71 -5.56 17.65
CA HIS A 260 -7.38 -6.01 18.04
C HIS A 260 -6.97 -5.48 19.43
N TYR A 261 -7.17 -4.18 19.70
CA TYR A 261 -6.85 -3.62 21.03
C TYR A 261 -7.75 -4.19 22.13
N GLN A 262 -9.04 -4.39 21.86
CA GLN A 262 -9.97 -4.97 22.82
C GLN A 262 -9.64 -6.43 23.15
N THR A 263 -9.27 -7.24 22.14
CA THR A 263 -8.96 -8.66 22.32
C THR A 263 -7.59 -8.89 22.96
N THR A 264 -6.62 -8.00 22.71
CA THR A 264 -5.26 -8.13 23.26
C THR A 264 -5.06 -7.41 24.60
N GLU A 265 -6.10 -6.70 25.08
CA GLU A 265 -6.05 -5.84 26.29
C GLU A 265 -4.92 -4.80 26.26
N LYS A 266 -4.37 -4.52 25.08
CA LYS A 266 -3.31 -3.52 24.90
C LYS A 266 -3.91 -2.13 24.93
N ASN A 267 -3.22 -1.22 25.61
CA ASN A 267 -3.67 0.15 25.71
C ASN A 267 -3.42 0.92 24.39
N PRO A 268 -4.47 1.40 23.68
CA PRO A 268 -4.28 2.09 22.40
C PRO A 268 -3.55 3.43 22.59
N PRO A 269 -2.79 3.89 21.57
CA PRO A 269 -2.12 5.17 21.64
C PRO A 269 -3.12 6.34 21.67
N PRO A 270 -2.72 7.50 22.24
CA PRO A 270 -3.63 8.64 22.40
C PRO A 270 -4.29 9.11 21.11
N SER A 271 -3.56 9.09 20.00
CA SER A 271 -4.07 9.45 18.67
C SER A 271 -5.23 8.55 18.22
N PHE A 272 -5.21 7.26 18.56
CA PHE A 272 -6.27 6.31 18.25
C PHE A 272 -7.44 6.44 19.22
N LYS A 273 -7.16 6.62 20.52
CA LYS A 273 -8.19 6.86 21.55
C LYS A 273 -9.07 8.07 21.23
N ALA A 274 -8.47 9.11 20.67
CA ALA A 274 -9.15 10.34 20.28
C ALA A 274 -10.24 10.12 19.21
N LEU A 275 -10.18 9.04 18.42
CA LEU A 275 -11.22 8.74 17.43
C LEU A 275 -12.56 8.35 18.08
N ASN A 276 -12.52 7.59 19.17
CA ASN A 276 -13.71 7.07 19.85
C ASN A 276 -13.48 6.98 21.37
N PRO A 277 -13.46 8.10 22.11
CA PRO A 277 -13.12 8.11 23.54
C PRO A 277 -14.04 7.22 24.41
N GLY A 278 -15.30 7.05 23.99
CA GLY A 278 -16.28 6.23 24.70
C GLY A 278 -15.93 4.74 24.76
N LEU A 279 -15.25 4.22 23.73
CA LEU A 279 -14.91 2.80 23.64
C LEU A 279 -13.84 2.38 24.66
N TRP A 280 -13.06 3.32 25.21
CA TRP A 280 -11.86 3.01 25.99
C TRP A 280 -12.02 3.22 27.50
N LYS A 281 -13.21 3.59 27.97
CA LYS A 281 -13.45 3.96 29.38
C LYS A 281 -13.20 2.82 30.36
N HIS A 282 -13.29 1.57 29.92
CA HIS A 282 -13.15 0.37 30.74
C HIS A 282 -11.70 -0.14 30.87
N LEU A 283 -10.77 0.34 30.03
CA LEU A 283 -9.36 -0.07 30.04
C LEU A 283 -8.50 0.78 30.99
N LYS A 284 -9.01 1.09 32.18
CA LYS A 284 -8.27 1.86 33.21
C LYS A 284 -7.29 0.99 33.97
#